data_AF-A0A536X395-F1
#
_entry.id   AF-A0A536X395-F1
#
_cell.length_a   1.000
_cell.length_b   1.000
_cell.length_c   1.000
_cell.angle_alpha   90.00
_cell.angle_beta   90.00
_cell.angle_gamma   90.00
#
_symmetry.space_group_name_H-M   'P 1'
#
loop_
_entity.id
_entity.type
_entity.pdbx_description
1 polymer ?
#
loop_
_entity_poly.entity_id
_entity_poly.type
_entity_poly.pdbx_seq_one_letter_code
_entity_poly.pdbx_strand_id
1 'polypeptide(L)' 'MSSSALLSLGTRAMFANYAALQTTGNNIANVNTAGYSRQSVELETAGGQ' A
#
# COMPACT_ATOMS: atom_id res chain seq x y z
N MET A 1 5.19 -5.36 24.86
CA MET A 1 4.52 -5.61 23.56
C MET A 1 4.59 -7.10 23.28
N SER A 2 3.45 -7.77 23.11
CA SER A 2 3.43 -9.21 22.81
C SER A 2 4.04 -9.47 21.42
N SER A 3 4.79 -10.56 21.26
CA SER A 3 5.35 -10.99 19.97
C SER A 3 4.28 -11.12 18.88
N SER A 4 3.06 -11.49 19.24
CA SER A 4 1.91 -11.54 18.33
C SER A 4 1.50 -10.16 17.78
N ALA A 5 1.64 -9.11 18.60
CA ALA A 5 1.33 -7.74 18.18
C ALA A 5 2.34 -7.20 17.16
N LEU A 6 3.63 -7.54 17.34
CA LEU A 6 4.69 -7.19 16.38
C LEU A 6 4.53 -7.95 15.07
N LEU A 7 4.18 -9.24 15.11
CA LEU A 7 3.91 -10.02 13.90
C LEU A 7 2.72 -9.44 13.13
N SER A 8 1.62 -9.13 13.82
CA SER A 8 0.44 -8.50 13.20
C SER A 8 0.77 -7.16 12.54
N LEU A 9 1.60 -6.33 13.19
CA LEU A 9 2.08 -5.08 12.61
C LEU A 9 2.92 -5.32 11.34
N GLY A 10 3.86 -6.28 11.39
CA GLY A 10 4.69 -6.64 10.24
C GLY A 10 3.86 -7.14 9.05
N THR A 11 2.84 -7.97 9.31
CA THR A 11 1.90 -8.42 8.29
C THR A 11 1.13 -7.27 7.66
N ARG A 12 0.62 -6.32 8.47
CA ARG A 12 -0.07 -5.12 7.96
C ARG A 12 0.86 -4.25 7.10
N ALA A 13 2.10 -4.05 7.55
CA ALA A 13 3.10 -3.31 6.81
C ALA A 13 3.44 -3.98 5.46
N MET A 14 3.50 -5.32 5.42
CA MET A 14 3.73 -6.06 4.19
C MET A 14 2.59 -5.85 3.18
N PHE A 15 1.34 -5.94 3.63
CA PHE A 15 0.19 -5.67 2.76
C PHE A 15 0.12 -4.23 2.27
N ALA A 16 0.45 -3.26 3.12
CA ALA A 16 0.54 -1.84 2.72
C ALA A 16 1.56 -1.62 1.59
N ASN A 17 2.75 -2.22 1.71
CA ASN A 17 3.77 -2.15 0.66
C ASN A 17 3.36 -2.90 -0.61
N TYR A 18 2.69 -4.05 -0.47
CA TYR A 18 2.15 -4.77 -1.62
C TYR A 18 1.14 -3.92 -2.41
N ALA A 19 0.24 -3.21 -1.72
CA ALA A 19 -0.68 -2.28 -2.36
C ALA A 19 0.05 -1.15 -3.11
N ALA A 20 1.09 -0.55 -2.49
CA ALA A 20 1.92 0.47 -3.14
C ALA A 20 2.60 -0.03 -4.42
N LEU A 21 3.12 -1.27 -4.41
CA LEU A 21 3.72 -1.89 -5.59
C LEU A 21 2.68 -2.14 -6.70
N GLN A 22 1.48 -2.59 -6.34
CA GLN A 22 0.39 -2.78 -7.29
C GLN A 22 -0.03 -1.46 -7.95
N THR A 23 -0.19 -0.39 -7.17
CA THR A 23 -0.48 0.95 -7.71
C THR A 23 0.62 1.44 -8.63
N THR A 24 1.89 1.22 -8.25
CA THR A 24 3.04 1.55 -9.09
C THR A 24 3.01 0.79 -10.42
N GLY A 25 2.74 -0.51 -10.39
CA GLY A 25 2.62 -1.34 -11.60
C GLY A 25 1.48 -0.88 -12.51
N ASN A 26 0.32 -0.56 -11.95
CA ASN A 26 -0.81 0.00 -12.71
C ASN A 26 -0.47 1.34 -13.37
N ASN A 27 0.22 2.23 -12.65
CA ASN A 27 0.66 3.51 -13.20
C ASN A 27 1.64 3.33 -14.37
N ILE A 28 2.59 2.40 -14.24
CA ILE A 28 3.58 2.09 -15.30
C ILE A 28 2.86 1.52 -16.53
N ALA A 29 1.96 0.54 -16.33
CA ALA A 29 1.23 -0.10 -17.41
C ALA A 29 0.38 0.88 -18.22
N ASN A 30 -0.10 1.97 -17.59
CA ASN A 30 -0.99 2.95 -18.22
C ASN A 30 -0.31 4.29 -18.53
N VAL A 31 1.02 4.40 -18.44
CA VAL A 31 1.73 5.68 -18.56
C VAL A 31 1.51 6.37 -19.92
N ASN A 32 1.29 5.60 -20.99
CA ASN A 32 1.05 6.10 -22.34
C ASN A 32 -0.44 6.14 -22.73
N THR A 33 -1.34 5.79 -21.80
CA THR A 33 -2.78 5.86 -22.04
C THR A 33 -3.23 7.32 -21.94
N ALA A 34 -3.70 7.89 -23.05
CA ALA A 34 -4.16 9.27 -23.09
C ALA A 34 -5.29 9.52 -22.07
N GLY A 35 -5.15 10.58 -21.28
CA GLY A 35 -6.13 10.92 -20.22
C GLY A 35 -6.03 10.08 -18.94
N TYR A 36 -5.05 9.17 -18.84
CA TYR A 36 -4.84 8.42 -17.60
C TYR A 36 -4.36 9.33 -16.46
N SER A 37 -5.09 9.30 -15.34
CA SER A 37 -4.66 9.93 -14.08
C SER A 37 -3.98 8.90 -13.20
N ARG A 38 -2.77 9.24 -12.74
CA ARG A 38 -2.01 8.35 -11.84
C ARG A 38 -2.74 8.19 -10.52
N GLN A 39 -2.60 7.01 -9.94
CA GLN A 39 -3.08 6.67 -8.62
C GLN A 39 -1.95 6.82 -7.59
N SER A 40 -2.27 7.26 -6.39
CA SER A 40 -1.36 7.34 -5.24
C SER A 40 -1.92 6.52 -4.07
N VAL A 41 -1.04 5.94 -3.28
CA VAL A 41 -1.40 5.24 -2.04
C VAL A 41 -1.09 6.16 -0.88
N GLU A 42 -2.10 6.44 -0.06
CA GLU A 42 -1.95 7.12 1.23
C GLU A 42 -2.01 6.07 2.33
N LEU A 43 -1.02 6.07 3.22
CA LEU A 43 -0.95 5.14 4.33
C LEU A 43 -1.30 5.88 5.62
N GLU A 44 -2.28 5.35 6.34
CA GLU A 44 -2.71 5.90 7.62
C GLU A 44 -2.52 4.89 8.73
N THR A 45 -2.27 5.39 9.93
CA THR A 45 -2.33 4.55 11.13
C THR A 45 -3.77 4.10 11.33
N ALA A 46 -4.00 2.80 11.51
CA ALA A 46 -5.27 2.32 12.03
C ALA A 46 -5.48 3.02 13.39
N GLY A 47 -6.42 3.95 13.46
CA GLY A 47 -6.76 4.66 14.69
C GLY A 47 -6.84 3.69 15.86
N GLY A 48 -6.30 4.08 17.02
CA GLY A 48 -6.11 3.19 18.17
C GLY A 48 -7.35 2.32 18.45
N GLN A 49 -7.10 1.05 18.77
CA GLN A 49 -8.14 0.08 19.16
C GLN A 49 -8.63 0.34 20.58
#